data_AF-A0A4P5RS60-F1
#
_entry.id   AF-A0A4P5RS60-F1
#
_cell.length_a   1.000
_cell.length_b   1.000
_cell.length_c   1.000
_cell.angle_alpha   90.00
_cell.angle_beta   90.00
_cell.angle_gamma   90.00
#
_symmetry.space_group_name_H-M   'P 1'
#
loop_
_entity.id
_entity.type
_entity.pdbx_description
1 polymer ?
#
loop_
_entity_poly.entity_id
_entity_poly.type
_entity_poly.pdbx_seq_one_letter_code
_entity_poly.pdbx_strand_id
1 'polypeptide(L)' 'MFLREPSHILILVIVLVLLFGAKRLPDSARALGKSMKIFKNEVKELNADKPKEDDTDGDKKNSGA' A
#
# COMPACT_ATOMS: atom_id res chain seq x y z
N MET A 1 17.48 10.87 12.19
CA MET A 1 17.49 11.52 13.53
C MET A 1 16.16 12.17 13.94
N PHE A 2 15.07 12.19 13.16
CA PHE A 2 13.79 12.81 13.60
C PHE A 2 12.50 12.01 13.30
N LEU A 3 12.59 10.85 12.60
CA LEU A 3 11.42 10.06 12.19
C LEU A 3 11.12 8.83 13.09
N ARG A 4 11.88 8.62 14.17
CA ARG A 4 11.75 7.41 15.00
C ARG A 4 10.80 7.57 16.20
N GLU A 5 10.27 8.77 16.38
CA GLU A 5 9.31 9.13 17.41
C GLU A 5 7.89 8.93 16.84
N PRO A 6 7.17 7.86 17.20
CA PRO A 6 5.83 7.56 16.67
C PRO A 6 4.82 8.70 16.93
N SER A 7 5.13 9.58 17.87
CA SER A 7 4.40 10.81 18.21
C SER A 7 4.26 11.80 17.03
N HIS A 8 5.26 11.91 16.15
CA HIS A 8 5.24 12.89 15.05
C HIS A 8 4.29 12.47 13.93
N ILE A 9 4.22 11.17 13.64
CA ILE A 9 3.30 10.62 12.64
C ILE A 9 1.85 10.87 13.08
N LEU A 10 1.56 10.73 14.38
CA LEU A 10 0.23 10.99 14.92
C LEU A 10 -0.19 12.46 14.70
N ILE A 11 0.70 13.42 15.00
CA ILE A 11 0.46 14.85 14.74
C ILE A 11 0.17 15.09 13.24
N LEU A 12 0.96 14.50 12.35
CA LEU A 12 0.83 14.71 10.91
C LEU A 12 -0.50 14.13 10.38
N VAL A 13 -0.89 12.95 10.86
CA VAL A 13 -2.19 12.36 10.55
C VAL A 13 -3.32 13.24 11.04
N ILE A 14 -3.24 13.78 12.27
CA ILE A 14 -4.25 14.70 12.80
C ILE A 14 -4.38 15.95 11.92
N VAL A 15 -3.27 16.57 11.53
CA VAL A 15 -3.28 17.75 10.64
C VAL A 15 -3.88 17.42 9.27
N LEU A 16 -3.52 16.28 8.66
CA LEU A 16 -4.11 15.84 7.40
C LEU A 16 -5.62 15.58 7.53
N VAL A 17 -6.06 14.96 8.63
CA VAL A 17 -7.48 14.72 8.92
C VAL A 17 -8.24 16.03 9.09
N LEU A 18 -7.64 17.06 9.69
CA LEU A 18 -8.27 18.37 9.83
C LEU A 18 -8.36 19.13 8.50
N LEU A 19 -7.32 19.09 7.67
CA LEU A 19 -7.28 19.78 6.37
C LEU A 19 -8.16 19.09 5.31
N PHE A 20 -8.07 17.77 5.22
CA PHE A 20 -8.79 17.00 4.20
C PHE A 20 -10.13 16.47 4.69
N GLY A 21 -10.31 16.29 6.01
CA GLY A 21 -11.49 15.68 6.61
C GLY A 21 -11.33 14.18 6.86
N ALA A 22 -11.84 13.70 8.00
CA ALA A 22 -11.73 12.30 8.45
C ALA A 22 -12.29 11.26 7.46
N LYS A 23 -13.25 11.66 6.60
CA LYS A 23 -13.86 10.78 5.61
C LYS A 23 -13.11 10.78 4.27
N ARG A 24 -12.41 11.87 3.92
CA ARG A 24 -11.74 12.05 2.62
C ARG A 24 -10.38 11.33 2.57
N LEU A 25 -9.64 11.33 3.68
CA LEU A 25 -8.35 10.64 3.77
C LEU A 25 -8.48 9.12 3.49
N PRO A 26 -9.38 8.38 4.17
CA PRO A 26 -9.56 6.95 3.87
C PRO A 26 -10.22 6.70 2.52
N ASP A 27 -11.09 7.59 2.04
CA ASP A 27 -11.79 7.43 0.76
C ASP A 27 -10.82 7.61 -0.43
N SER A 28 -10.00 8.66 -0.40
CA SER A 28 -8.92 8.88 -1.37
C SER A 28 -7.92 7.74 -1.33
N ALA A 29 -7.49 7.28 -0.14
CA ALA A 29 -6.58 6.14 -0.02
C ALA A 29 -7.20 4.84 -0.59
N ARG A 30 -8.50 4.60 -0.37
CA ARG A 30 -9.23 3.44 -0.94
C ARG A 30 -9.32 3.52 -2.46
N ALA A 31 -9.61 4.68 -3.02
CA ALA A 31 -9.66 4.88 -4.46
C ALA A 31 -8.28 4.67 -5.12
N LEU A 32 -7.24 5.25 -4.52
CA LEU A 32 -5.85 5.07 -4.95
C LEU A 32 -5.40 3.61 -4.82
N GLY A 33 -5.76 2.93 -3.72
CA GLY A 33 -5.42 1.52 -3.51
C GLY A 33 -6.08 0.58 -4.52
N LYS A 34 -7.33 0.86 -4.93
CA LYS A 34 -8.00 0.12 -6.01
C LYS A 34 -7.29 0.32 -7.35
N SER A 35 -6.93 1.56 -7.68
CA SER A 35 -6.17 1.87 -8.91
C SER A 35 -4.79 1.21 -8.92
N MET A 36 -4.07 1.28 -7.79
CA MET A 36 -2.75 0.69 -7.64
C MET A 36 -2.77 -0.85 -7.73
N LYS A 37 -3.84 -1.51 -7.29
CA LYS A 37 -4.02 -2.95 -7.45
C LYS A 37 -4.19 -3.35 -8.92
N ILE A 38 -4.99 -2.60 -9.68
CA ILE A 38 -5.20 -2.83 -11.11
C ILE A 38 -3.88 -2.61 -11.86
N PHE A 39 -3.23 -1.46 -11.60
CA PHE A 39 -1.93 -1.14 -12.19
C PHE A 39 -0.86 -2.18 -11.85
N LYS A 40 -0.78 -2.65 -10.60
CA LYS A 40 0.17 -3.71 -10.20
C LYS A 40 -0.07 -5.02 -10.95
N ASN A 41 -1.33 -5.38 -11.19
CA ASN A 41 -1.66 -6.60 -11.93
C ASN A 41 -1.25 -6.50 -13.41
N GLU A 42 -1.63 -5.41 -14.07
CA GLU A 42 -1.24 -5.14 -15.47
C GLU A 42 0.29 -5.08 -15.61
N VAL A 43 0.96 -4.36 -14.71
CA VAL A 43 2.43 -4.28 -14.69
C VAL A 43 3.07 -5.64 -14.42
N LYS A 44 2.46 -6.50 -13.59
CA LYS A 44 2.98 -7.85 -13.32
C LYS A 44 2.87 -8.74 -14.56
N GLU A 45 1.77 -8.66 -15.30
CA GLU A 45 1.61 -9.38 -16.57
C GLU A 45 2.64 -8.92 -17.61
N LEU A 46 2.85 -7.61 -17.77
CA LEU A 46 3.89 -7.06 -18.65
C LEU A 46 5.31 -7.45 -18.23
N ASN A 47 5.52 -7.66 -16.93
CA ASN A 47 6.81 -8.07 -16.38
C ASN A 47 7.03 -9.58 -16.38
N ALA A 48 5.97 -10.39 -16.52
CA ALA A 48 6.01 -11.85 -16.57
C ALA A 48 6.52 -12.38 -17.93
N ASP A 49 6.40 -11.59 -19.00
CA ASP A 49 6.98 -11.90 -20.32
C ASP A 49 8.50 -11.66 -20.40
N LYS A 50 9.12 -11.11 -19.35
CA LYS A 50 10.58 -11.17 -19.17
C LYS A 50 10.89 -12.34 -18.24
N PRO A 51 11.81 -13.26 -18.60
CA PRO A 51 12.26 -14.28 -17.66
C PRO A 51 12.92 -13.55 -16.49
N LYS A 52 12.25 -13.51 -15.34
CA LYS A 52 12.80 -12.96 -14.10
C LYS A 52 13.04 -14.10 -13.13
N GLU A 53 14.31 -14.35 -12.89
CA GLU A 53 14.80 -14.89 -11.63
C GLU A 53 14.28 -14.01 -10.50
N ASP A 54 13.74 -14.68 -9.47
CA ASP A 54 13.43 -14.26 -8.11
C ASP A 54 12.85 -12.86 -7.85
N ASP A 55 11.63 -12.84 -7.30
CA ASP A 55 11.42 -12.07 -6.08
C ASP A 55 10.38 -12.75 -5.18
N THR A 56 10.86 -13.06 -3.98
CA THR A 56 10.14 -13.65 -2.86
C THR A 56 9.15 -12.64 -2.28
N ASP A 57 7.85 -12.93 -2.30
CA ASP A 57 6.91 -12.43 -1.27
C ASP A 57 5.63 -13.30 -1.19
N GLY A 58 5.66 -14.24 -0.25
CA GLY A 58 4.56 -14.60 0.66
C GLY A 58 3.18 -15.00 0.12
N ASP A 59 2.99 -16.31 -0.14
CA ASP A 59 1.77 -17.01 0.28
C ASP A 59 2.04 -18.52 0.49
N LYS A 60 2.67 -18.86 1.62
CA LYS A 60 2.43 -20.16 2.28
C LYS A 60 1.37 -19.90 3.34
N LYS A 61 0.10 -20.28 3.11
CA LYS A 61 -0.77 -20.95 4.11
C LYS A 61 -2.14 -21.35 3.53
N ASN A 62 -2.23 -22.47 2.81
CA ASN A 62 -3.15 -23.54 3.22
C ASN A 62 -2.81 -24.89 2.57
N SER A 63 -1.88 -25.60 3.19
CA SER A 63 -1.88 -27.07 3.19
C SER A 63 -2.17 -27.45 4.64
N GLY A 64 -3.21 -28.23 4.88
CA GLY A 64 -3.56 -28.70 6.22
C GLY A 64 -4.90 -29.42 6.27
N ALA A 65 -4.81 -30.75 6.15
CA ALA A 65 -5.83 -31.80 6.33
C ALA A 65 -6.78 -32.08 5.14
#